data_AF-K2CUM4-F1
#
_entry.id   AF-K2CUM4-F1
#
_cell.length_a   1.000
_cell.length_b   1.000
_cell.length_c   1.000
_cell.angle_alpha   90.00
_cell.angle_beta   90.00
_cell.angle_gamma   90.00
#
_symmetry.space_group_name_H-M   'P 1'
#
loop_
_entity.id
_entity.type
_entity.pdbx_description
1 polymer ?
#
loop_
_entity_poly.entity_id
_entity_poly.type
_entity_poly.pdbx_seq_one_letter_code
_entity_poly.pdbx_strand_id
1 'polypeptide(L)'
;MSQNKTYYETQSLPLTATIICLGIPLDSVIKSPDGKSIFVFPRSIELDQILENFWKKSLVIEPNTFWEAIRFIKSRIYGGQE
;
A
#
# COMPACT_ATOMS: atom_id res chain seq x y z
N MET A 1 -1.86 23.18 16.60
CA MET A 1 -2.69 21.98 16.84
C MET A 1 -2.15 20.86 15.97
N SER A 2 -1.34 19.97 16.55
CA SER A 2 -0.72 18.87 15.82
C SER A 2 -1.75 17.77 15.62
N GLN A 3 -2.33 17.66 14.42
CA GLN A 3 -3.16 16.50 14.10
C GLN A 3 -2.25 15.27 14.06
N ASN A 4 -2.40 14.38 15.05
CA ASN A 4 -1.83 13.03 14.98
C ASN A 4 -2.49 12.32 13.80
N LYS A 5 -1.87 12.40 12.61
CA LYS A 5 -2.27 11.56 11.48
C LYS A 5 -1.95 10.13 11.85
N THR A 6 -2.98 9.33 12.08
CA THR A 6 -2.83 7.88 12.24
C THR A 6 -2.46 7.30 10.87
N TYR A 7 -1.42 6.48 10.81
CA TYR A 7 -1.02 5.77 9.59
C TYR A 7 -1.31 4.27 9.73
N TYR A 8 -1.49 3.61 8.58
CA TYR A 8 -1.49 2.16 8.47
C TYR A 8 -0.19 1.71 7.81
N GLU A 9 0.42 0.67 8.34
CA GLU A 9 1.67 0.10 7.86
C GLU A 9 1.49 -1.36 7.49
N THR A 10 2.11 -1.77 6.40
CA THR A 10 2.13 -3.17 5.99
C THR A 10 3.41 -3.51 5.24
N GLN A 11 3.83 -4.77 5.30
CA GLN A 11 4.92 -5.32 4.48
C GLN A 11 4.38 -6.18 3.32
N SER A 12 3.05 -6.34 3.23
CA SER A 12 2.41 -7.20 2.23
C SER A 12 2.34 -6.50 0.88
N LEU A 13 3.14 -6.97 -0.08
CA LEU A 13 3.12 -6.47 -1.45
C LEU A 13 1.74 -6.63 -2.13
N PRO A 14 1.04 -7.78 -2.03
CA PRO A 14 -0.29 -7.94 -2.64
C PRO A 14 -1.35 -7.01 -2.05
N LEU A 15 -1.30 -6.79 -0.73
CA LEU A 15 -2.21 -5.87 -0.06
C LEU A 15 -1.93 -4.42 -0.46
N THR A 16 -0.66 -4.05 -0.53
CA THR A 16 -0.22 -2.71 -0.98
C THR A 16 -0.70 -2.44 -2.41
N ALA A 17 -0.53 -3.40 -3.32
CA ALA A 17 -1.03 -3.26 -4.69
C ALA A 17 -2.55 -3.10 -4.73
N THR A 18 -3.27 -3.89 -3.94
CA THR A 18 -4.73 -3.79 -3.79
C THR A 18 -5.17 -2.40 -3.33
N ILE A 19 -4.57 -1.88 -2.26
CA ILE A 19 -4.88 -0.57 -1.69
C ILE A 19 -4.68 0.54 -2.73
N ILE A 20 -3.59 0.48 -3.49
CA ILE A 20 -3.31 1.44 -4.57
C ILE A 20 -4.32 1.33 -5.72
N CYS A 21 -4.69 0.11 -6.13
CA CYS A 21 -5.70 -0.10 -7.18
C CYS A 21 -7.06 0.48 -6.82
N LEU A 22 -7.39 0.45 -5.52
CA LEU A 22 -8.65 0.97 -4.98
C LEU A 22 -8.58 2.46 -4.64
N GLY A 23 -7.53 3.16 -5.10
CA GLY A 23 -7.45 4.62 -5.09
C GLY A 23 -6.78 5.23 -3.86
N ILE A 24 -6.32 4.43 -2.90
CA ILE A 24 -5.61 4.96 -1.73
C ILE A 24 -4.13 5.17 -2.09
N PRO A 25 -3.62 6.40 -2.06
CA PRO A 25 -2.25 6.70 -2.44
C PRO A 25 -1.26 6.17 -1.40
N LEU A 26 -0.16 5.59 -1.88
CA LEU A 26 0.99 5.22 -1.05
C LEU A 26 1.69 6.50 -0.56
N ASP A 27 1.72 6.71 0.75
CA ASP A 27 2.33 7.89 1.37
C ASP A 27 3.86 7.79 1.32
N SER A 28 4.42 6.71 1.87
CA SER A 28 5.85 6.51 1.96
C SER A 28 6.23 5.02 1.96
N VAL A 29 7.50 4.75 1.66
CA VAL A 29 8.12 3.43 1.76
C VAL A 29 9.31 3.55 2.69
N ILE A 30 9.25 2.87 3.83
CA ILE A 30 10.31 2.88 4.84
C ILE A 30 11.11 1.58 4.68
N LYS A 31 12.44 1.70 4.61
CA LYS A 31 13.33 0.54 4.67
C LYS A 31 13.61 0.20 6.13
N SER A 32 13.23 -1.00 6.56
CA SER A 32 13.59 -1.48 7.88
C SER A 32 15.06 -1.94 7.91
N PRO A 33 15.70 -2.00 9.09
CA PRO A 33 17.10 -2.42 9.22
C PRO A 33 17.38 -3.84 8.69
N ASP A 34 16.38 -4.71 8.64
CA ASP A 34 16.44 -6.05 8.06
C ASP A 34 16.25 -6.08 6.53
N GLY A 35 16.24 -4.92 5.88
CA GLY A 35 16.15 -4.77 4.41
C GLY A 35 14.73 -4.88 3.85
N LYS A 36 13.71 -5.12 4.69
CA LYS A 36 12.32 -5.17 4.24
C LYS A 36 11.79 -3.75 3.95
N SER A 37 10.75 -3.69 3.11
CA SER A 37 10.06 -2.46 2.79
C SER A 37 8.72 -2.42 3.52
N ILE A 38 8.50 -1.37 4.30
CA ILE A 38 7.25 -1.07 5.00
C ILE A 38 6.51 -0.01 4.19
N PHE A 39 5.31 -0.32 3.76
CA PHE A 39 4.43 0.55 2.98
C PHE A 39 3.50 1.29 3.94
N VAL A 40 3.48 2.61 3.82
CA VAL A 40 2.73 3.50 4.72
C VAL A 40 1.57 4.13 3.95
N PHE A 41 0.39 4.11 4.57
CA PHE A 41 -0.83 4.70 4.02
C PHE A 41 -1.51 5.58 5.06
N PRO A 42 -2.15 6.69 4.65
CA PRO A 42 -2.98 7.47 5.57
C PRO A 42 -4.16 6.61 6.05
N ARG A 43 -4.39 6.55 7.37
CA ARG A 43 -5.54 5.80 7.92
C ARG A 43 -6.83 6.55 7.56
N SER A 44 -7.80 5.83 6.99
CA SER A 44 -9.13 6.34 6.66
C SER A 44 -10.17 5.23 6.81
N ILE A 45 -11.45 5.62 6.91
CA ILE A 45 -12.59 4.68 6.94
C ILE A 45 -12.60 3.82 5.67
N GLU A 46 -12.29 4.42 4.53
CA GLU A 46 -12.18 3.72 3.25
C GLU A 46 -11.08 2.65 3.27
N LEU A 47 -9.91 2.99 3.80
CA LEU A 47 -8.83 2.01 3.96
C LEU A 47 -9.26 0.86 4.87
N ASP A 48 -9.94 1.14 5.99
CA ASP A 48 -10.42 0.10 6.90
C ASP A 48 -11.40 -0.86 6.21
N GLN A 49 -12.30 -0.34 5.37
CA GLN A 49 -13.21 -1.16 4.56
C GLN A 49 -12.47 -2.02 3.52
N ILE A 50 -11.45 -1.47 2.87
CA ILE A 50 -10.60 -2.22 1.93
C ILE A 50 -9.90 -3.37 2.66
N LEU A 51 -9.32 -3.10 3.82
CA LEU A 51 -8.64 -4.13 4.62
C LEU A 51 -9.60 -5.26 5.01
N GLU A 52 -10.79 -4.93 5.49
CA GLU A 52 -11.80 -5.91 5.85
C GLU A 52 -12.21 -6.79 4.66
N ASN A 53 -12.51 -6.16 3.51
CA ASN A 53 -12.92 -6.86 2.30
C ASN A 53 -11.79 -7.72 1.70
N PHE A 54 -10.53 -7.28 1.82
CA PHE A 54 -9.37 -8.06 1.42
C PHE A 54 -9.30 -9.38 2.19
N TRP A 55 -9.43 -9.34 3.52
CA TRP A 55 -9.38 -10.54 4.35
C TRP A 55 -10.63 -11.42 4.21
N LYS A 56 -11.78 -10.82 3.90
CA LYS A 56 -13.01 -11.54 3.53
C LYS A 56 -12.98 -12.16 2.14
N LYS A 57 -11.93 -11.90 1.34
CA LYS A 57 -11.80 -12.36 -0.05
C LYS A 57 -12.96 -11.87 -0.95
N SER A 58 -13.49 -10.68 -0.70
CA SER A 58 -14.64 -10.11 -1.42
C SER A 58 -14.27 -9.04 -2.45
N LEU A 59 -12.99 -8.68 -2.57
CA LEU A 59 -12.52 -7.67 -3.52
C LEU A 59 -12.41 -8.22 -4.94
N VAL A 60 -12.77 -7.38 -5.91
CA VAL A 60 -12.56 -7.60 -7.34
C VAL A 60 -11.66 -6.49 -7.86
N ILE A 61 -10.57 -6.87 -8.53
CA ILE A 61 -9.59 -5.93 -9.07
C ILE A 61 -9.29 -6.33 -10.50
N GLU A 62 -9.19 -5.34 -11.39
CA GLU A 62 -8.81 -5.56 -12.77
C GLU A 62 -7.31 -5.98 -12.84
N PRO A 63 -6.97 -7.07 -13.54
CA PRO A 63 -5.62 -7.64 -13.49
C PRO A 63 -4.49 -6.70 -13.96
N ASN A 64 -4.70 -5.91 -15.01
CA ASN A 64 -3.67 -4.99 -15.51
C ASN A 64 -3.39 -3.87 -14.50
N THR A 65 -4.43 -3.31 -13.90
CA THR A 65 -4.35 -2.30 -12.85
C THR A 65 -3.54 -2.83 -11.66
N PHE A 66 -3.80 -4.08 -11.26
CA PHE A 66 -3.03 -4.74 -10.22
C PHE A 66 -1.55 -4.92 -10.59
N TRP A 67 -1.29 -5.30 -11.84
CA TRP A 67 0.08 -5.44 -12.34
C TRP A 67 0.82 -4.09 -12.38
N GLU A 68 0.17 -3.03 -12.83
CA GLU A 68 0.72 -1.68 -12.84
C GLU A 68 1.02 -1.18 -11.42
N ALA A 69 0.14 -1.45 -10.46
CA ALA A 69 0.38 -1.15 -9.05
C ALA A 69 1.63 -1.88 -8.52
N ILE A 70 1.84 -3.14 -8.87
CA ILE A 70 3.07 -3.87 -8.50
C ILE A 70 4.32 -3.23 -9.14
N ARG A 71 4.25 -2.84 -10.43
CA ARG A 71 5.38 -2.16 -11.09
C ARG A 71 5.71 -0.84 -10.41
N PHE A 72 4.69 -0.06 -10.07
CA PHE A 72 4.83 1.17 -9.31
C PHE A 72 5.47 0.93 -7.93
N ILE A 73 5.01 -0.07 -7.18
CA ILE A 73 5.60 -0.37 -5.86
C ILE A 73 7.08 -0.76 -6.01
N LYS A 74 7.42 -1.60 -6.99
CA LYS A 74 8.80 -1.99 -7.26
C LYS A 74 9.69 -0.80 -7.62
N SER A 75 9.21 0.15 -8.43
CA SER A 75 9.99 1.36 -8.73
C SER A 75 10.22 2.22 -7.49
N ARG A 76 9.29 2.24 -6.53
CA ARG A 76 9.51 2.92 -5.23
C ARG A 76 10.52 2.20 -4.33
N ILE A 77 10.63 0.87 -4.43
CA ILE A 77 11.56 0.06 -3.64
C ILE A 77 12.99 0.15 -4.17
N TYR A 78 13.17 0.20 -5.50
CA TYR A 78 14.46 0.05 -6.18
C TYR A 78 14.91 1.29 -6.98
N GLY A 79 13.98 2.14 -7.40
CA GLY A 79 14.21 3.27 -8.33
C GLY A 79 14.92 4.49 -7.72
N GLY A 80 15.57 4.33 -6.57
CA GLY A 80 16.55 5.29 -6.04
C GLY A 80 18.00 4.95 -6.40
N GLN A 81 18.21 4.07 -7.39
CA GLN A 81 19.52 3.73 -7.95
C GLN A 81 19.59 4.21 -9.40
N GLU A 82 19.86 5.50 -9.58
CA GLU A 82 20.46 6.07 -10.80
C GLU A 82 21.67 6.90 -10.38
#